data_AF-A0A7X7DU92-F1
#
_entry.id   AF-A0A7X7DU92-F1
#
_cell.length_a   1.000
_cell.length_b   1.000
_cell.length_c   1.000
_cell.angle_alpha   90.00
_cell.angle_beta   90.00
_cell.angle_gamma   90.00
#
_symmetry.space_group_name_H-M   'P 1'
#
loop_
_entity.id
_entity.type
_entity.pdbx_description
1 polymer ?
#
loop_
_entity_poly.entity_id
_entity_poly.type
_entity_poly.pdbx_seq_one_letter_code
_entity_poly.pdbx_strand_id
1 'polypeptide(L)'
;MTEKKEKPAGTFEFQGSLPRLPVPALEETLGKFLLWTAPLLDERGQKETREAVDAFLAPDGAGKTLQRRLEKWARETPESWLAGFWLRTYLDSDSPLPINSNVFSLLDLPPVTGSSPRARRAAVLIAAALSLKKSIDDETLPPDT
;
A
#
# COMPACT_ATOMS: atom_id res chain seq x y z
N MET A 1 28.63 -14.32 33.59
CA MET A 1 27.43 -13.65 33.06
C MET A 1 27.36 -13.96 31.57
N THR A 2 26.52 -14.91 31.17
CA THR A 2 26.30 -15.25 29.76
C THR A 2 25.25 -14.30 29.19
N GLU A 3 25.68 -13.41 28.30
CA GLU A 3 24.75 -12.68 27.43
C GLU A 3 23.91 -13.69 26.66
N LYS A 4 22.59 -13.71 26.93
CA LYS A 4 21.64 -14.32 26.02
C LYS A 4 21.64 -13.46 24.76
N LYS A 5 22.32 -13.90 23.71
CA LYS A 5 22.08 -13.36 22.36
C LYS A 5 20.61 -13.62 22.03
N GLU A 6 19.82 -12.56 21.94
CA GLU A 6 18.45 -12.65 21.45
C GLU A 6 18.49 -13.23 20.04
N LYS A 7 17.65 -14.24 19.81
CA LYS A 7 17.49 -14.83 18.48
C LYS A 7 16.93 -13.71 17.57
N PRO A 8 17.52 -13.45 16.40
CA PRO A 8 16.97 -12.45 15.49
C PRO A 8 15.53 -12.83 15.14
N ALA A 9 14.67 -11.83 15.05
CA ALA A 9 13.26 -12.04 14.78
C ALA A 9 13.08 -12.71 13.41
N GLY A 10 12.15 -13.66 13.32
CA GLY A 10 11.83 -14.36 12.06
C GLY A 10 11.06 -13.45 11.09
N THR A 11 11.15 -13.69 9.78
CA THR A 11 10.57 -12.80 8.75
C THR A 11 9.12 -12.37 9.01
N PHE A 12 8.27 -13.27 9.51
CA PHE A 12 6.85 -13.01 9.77
C PHE A 12 6.49 -12.80 11.25
N GLU A 13 7.49 -12.63 12.12
CA GLU A 13 7.30 -12.63 13.58
C GLU A 13 6.24 -11.63 14.06
N PHE A 14 6.18 -10.46 13.44
CA PHE A 14 5.26 -9.40 13.85
C PHE A 14 3.93 -9.39 13.11
N GLN A 15 3.72 -10.22 12.08
CA GLN A 15 2.53 -10.17 11.23
C GLN A 15 1.23 -10.33 12.03
N GLY A 16 1.20 -11.26 13.00
CA GLY A 16 0.05 -11.46 13.87
C GLY A 16 -0.21 -10.35 14.89
N SER A 17 0.74 -9.43 15.07
CA SER A 17 0.66 -8.31 16.03
C SER A 17 0.43 -6.95 15.38
N LEU A 18 0.40 -6.89 14.03
CA LEU A 18 0.19 -5.64 13.32
C LEU A 18 -1.19 -5.05 13.63
N PRO A 19 -1.28 -3.73 13.85
CA PRO A 19 -2.57 -3.08 14.03
C PRO A 19 -3.39 -3.19 12.74
N ARG A 20 -4.71 -3.35 12.89
CA ARG A 20 -5.62 -3.30 11.75
C ARG A 20 -5.69 -1.90 11.18
N LEU A 21 -5.85 -1.79 9.86
CA LEU A 21 -6.09 -0.52 9.19
C LEU A 21 -7.42 0.08 9.70
N PRO A 22 -7.41 1.26 10.33
CA PRO A 22 -8.65 1.87 10.83
C PRO A 22 -9.55 2.34 9.69
N VAL A 23 -10.84 2.48 9.98
CA VAL A 23 -11.77 3.24 9.14
C VAL A 23 -11.86 4.64 9.76
N PRO A 24 -11.41 5.71 9.08
CA PRO A 24 -11.51 7.06 9.60
C PRO A 24 -12.96 7.50 9.82
N ALA A 25 -13.16 8.49 10.68
CA ALA A 25 -14.48 9.10 10.86
C ALA A 25 -14.94 9.74 9.53
N LEU A 26 -16.25 9.63 9.25
CA LEU A 26 -16.83 10.13 8.01
C LEU A 26 -16.65 11.65 7.90
N GLU A 27 -16.95 12.38 8.97
CA GLU A 27 -16.85 13.84 9.03
C GLU A 27 -15.40 14.32 8.87
N GLU A 28 -14.44 13.60 9.47
CA GLU A 28 -13.02 13.91 9.31
C GLU A 28 -12.58 13.72 7.85
N THR A 29 -12.99 12.61 7.23
CA THR A 29 -12.69 12.29 5.84
C THR A 29 -13.25 13.34 4.89
N LEU A 30 -14.50 13.73 5.07
CA LEU A 30 -15.16 14.73 4.23
C LEU A 30 -14.61 16.14 4.45
N GLY A 31 -14.20 16.46 5.68
CA GLY A 31 -13.48 17.71 5.98
C GLY A 31 -12.15 17.80 5.22
N LYS A 32 -11.36 16.72 5.23
CA LYS A 32 -10.11 16.64 4.44
C LYS A 32 -10.38 16.67 2.94
N PHE A 33 -11.42 15.98 2.47
CA PHE A 33 -11.84 16.00 1.07
C PHE A 33 -12.11 17.42 0.59
N LEU A 34 -12.96 18.18 1.28
CA LEU A 34 -13.25 19.57 0.94
C LEU A 34 -12.00 20.46 0.96
N LEU A 35 -11.12 20.27 1.94
CA LEU A 35 -9.87 21.03 2.04
C LEU A 35 -8.94 20.76 0.85
N TRP A 36 -8.79 19.49 0.44
CA TRP A 36 -7.86 19.09 -0.61
C TRP A 36 -8.41 19.36 -2.02
N THR A 37 -9.72 19.36 -2.20
CA THR A 37 -10.32 19.70 -3.50
C THR A 37 -10.44 21.21 -3.72
N ALA A 38 -10.56 22.02 -2.66
CA ALA A 38 -10.69 23.47 -2.77
C ALA A 38 -9.69 24.16 -3.74
N PRO A 39 -8.37 23.89 -3.71
CA PRO A 39 -7.43 24.53 -4.63
C PRO A 39 -7.56 24.09 -6.11
N LEU A 40 -8.32 23.01 -6.37
CA LEU A 40 -8.54 22.48 -7.72
C LEU A 40 -9.83 23.00 -8.36
N LEU A 41 -10.64 23.77 -7.63
CA LEU A 41 -12.00 24.13 -7.99
C LEU A 41 -12.21 25.65 -8.00
N ASP A 42 -12.99 26.12 -8.97
CA ASP A 42 -13.54 27.48 -8.98
C ASP A 42 -14.65 27.63 -7.92
N GLU A 43 -15.14 28.87 -7.71
CA GLU A 43 -16.15 29.15 -6.70
C GLU A 43 -17.41 28.30 -6.87
N ARG A 44 -17.83 28.10 -8.12
CA ARG A 44 -18.99 27.28 -8.46
C ARG A 44 -18.75 25.82 -8.07
N GLY A 45 -17.62 25.25 -8.46
CA GLY A 45 -17.26 23.87 -8.13
C GLY A 45 -17.09 23.64 -6.62
N GLN A 46 -16.54 24.61 -5.89
CA GLN A 46 -16.46 24.55 -4.43
C GLN A 46 -17.84 24.53 -3.78
N LYS A 47 -18.78 25.36 -4.28
CA LYS A 47 -20.18 25.38 -3.81
C LYS A 47 -20.88 24.04 -4.08
N GLU A 48 -20.82 23.56 -5.32
CA GLU A 48 -21.42 22.28 -5.73
C GLU A 48 -20.86 21.11 -4.90
N THR A 49 -19.54 21.09 -4.67
CA THR A 49 -18.89 20.05 -3.87
C THR A 49 -19.34 20.09 -2.41
N ARG A 50 -19.46 21.28 -1.81
CA ARG A 50 -19.94 21.44 -0.44
C ARG A 50 -21.38 20.97 -0.29
N GLU A 51 -22.27 21.36 -1.20
CA GLU A 51 -23.67 20.92 -1.22
C GLU A 51 -23.77 19.39 -1.32
N ALA A 52 -22.94 18.75 -2.15
CA ALA A 52 -22.89 17.30 -2.26
C ALA A 52 -22.42 16.61 -0.96
N VAL A 53 -21.41 17.18 -0.29
CA VAL A 53 -20.92 16.68 1.00
C VAL A 53 -22.00 16.82 2.08
N ASP A 54 -22.68 17.97 2.14
CA ASP A 54 -23.75 18.23 3.10
C ASP A 54 -24.93 17.26 2.88
N ALA A 55 -25.33 17.03 1.62
CA ALA A 55 -26.35 16.06 1.27
C ALA A 55 -25.94 14.61 1.62
N PHE A 56 -24.66 14.27 1.48
CA PHE A 56 -24.14 12.95 1.85
C PHE A 56 -24.14 12.72 3.37
N LEU A 57 -23.93 13.79 4.16
CA LEU A 57 -23.93 13.79 5.63
C LEU A 57 -25.32 13.94 6.27
N ALA A 58 -26.32 14.38 5.50
CA ALA A 58 -27.68 14.60 5.96
C ALA A 58 -28.25 13.35 6.69
N PRO A 59 -29.21 13.52 7.62
CA PRO A 59 -29.81 12.39 8.33
C PRO A 59 -30.37 11.27 7.42
N ASP A 60 -30.91 11.65 6.26
CA ASP A 60 -31.42 10.81 5.19
C ASP A 60 -30.39 10.53 4.07
N GLY A 61 -29.19 11.11 4.17
CA GLY A 61 -28.07 10.91 3.27
C GLY A 61 -27.46 9.51 3.35
N ALA A 62 -26.81 9.09 2.26
CA ALA A 62 -26.23 7.75 2.17
C ALA A 62 -24.98 7.56 3.05
N GLY A 63 -24.28 8.64 3.41
CA GLY A 63 -22.94 8.58 4.02
C GLY A 63 -22.89 7.79 5.32
N LYS A 64 -23.80 8.06 6.26
CA LYS A 64 -23.86 7.34 7.54
C LYS A 64 -24.17 5.85 7.37
N THR A 65 -24.99 5.51 6.38
CA THR A 65 -25.32 4.10 6.07
C THR A 65 -24.14 3.37 5.45
N LEU A 66 -23.44 4.01 4.51
CA LEU A 66 -22.24 3.44 3.88
C LEU A 66 -21.08 3.31 4.89
N GLN A 67 -20.86 4.31 5.73
CA GLN A 67 -19.86 4.27 6.81
C GLN A 67 -20.09 3.07 7.74
N ARG A 68 -21.32 2.87 8.22
CA ARG A 68 -21.65 1.70 9.07
C ARG A 68 -21.38 0.36 8.37
N ARG A 69 -21.67 0.28 7.07
CA ARG A 69 -21.39 -0.93 6.27
C ARG A 69 -19.88 -1.15 6.13
N LEU A 70 -19.11 -0.10 5.90
CA LEU A 70 -17.66 -0.15 5.80
C LEU A 70 -17.02 -0.56 7.13
N GLU A 71 -17.47 0.00 8.25
CA GLU A 71 -17.00 -0.37 9.58
C GLU A 71 -17.34 -1.82 9.93
N LYS A 72 -18.54 -2.29 9.54
CA LYS A 72 -18.91 -3.70 9.68
C LYS A 72 -17.99 -4.59 8.85
N TRP A 73 -17.78 -4.25 7.58
CA TRP A 73 -16.86 -4.95 6.69
C TRP A 73 -15.44 -5.01 7.26
N ALA A 74 -14.94 -3.90 7.81
CA ALA A 74 -13.61 -3.84 8.40
C ALA A 74 -13.45 -4.68 9.67
N ARG A 75 -14.52 -4.86 10.45
CA ARG A 75 -14.52 -5.78 11.60
C ARG A 75 -14.51 -7.24 11.17
N GLU A 76 -15.29 -7.57 10.14
CA GLU A 76 -15.49 -8.95 9.65
C GLU A 76 -14.34 -9.43 8.76
N THR A 77 -13.58 -8.52 8.14
CA THR A 77 -12.40 -8.87 7.33
C THR A 77 -11.20 -9.18 8.23
N PRO A 78 -10.55 -10.35 8.09
CA PRO A 78 -9.35 -10.69 8.87
C PRO A 78 -8.16 -9.78 8.54
N GLU A 79 -7.99 -9.48 7.25
CA GLU A 79 -6.95 -8.62 6.70
C GLU A 79 -7.37 -7.15 6.64
N SER A 80 -6.53 -6.30 6.06
CA SER A 80 -6.90 -4.91 5.75
C SER A 80 -8.19 -4.85 4.91
N TRP A 81 -9.17 -4.08 5.41
CA TRP A 81 -10.47 -3.88 4.75
C TRP A 81 -10.35 -3.29 3.34
N LEU A 82 -9.24 -2.60 3.06
CA LEU A 82 -8.95 -1.92 1.79
C LEU A 82 -8.26 -2.83 0.77
N ALA A 83 -7.55 -3.87 1.21
CA ALA A 83 -6.64 -4.64 0.35
C ALA A 83 -7.33 -5.20 -0.90
N GLY A 84 -8.51 -5.80 -0.72
CA GLY A 84 -9.29 -6.35 -1.84
C GLY A 84 -9.78 -5.28 -2.82
N PHE A 85 -10.26 -4.13 -2.32
CA PHE A 85 -10.68 -3.01 -3.17
C PHE A 85 -9.51 -2.46 -3.98
N TRP A 86 -8.35 -2.30 -3.33
CA TRP A 86 -7.16 -1.77 -3.96
C TRP A 86 -6.62 -2.69 -5.05
N LEU A 87 -6.50 -3.99 -4.74
CA LEU A 87 -6.05 -4.99 -5.72
C LEU A 87 -6.96 -5.02 -6.95
N ARG A 88 -8.27 -4.92 -6.74
CA ARG A 88 -9.25 -4.91 -7.82
C ARG A 88 -9.08 -3.73 -8.77
N THR A 89 -8.68 -2.55 -8.28
CA THR A 89 -8.38 -1.38 -9.14
C THR A 89 -7.29 -1.68 -10.17
N TYR A 90 -6.30 -2.53 -9.84
CA TYR A 90 -5.27 -2.94 -10.80
C TYR A 90 -5.76 -4.06 -11.72
N LEU A 91 -6.49 -5.03 -11.19
CA LEU A 91 -6.92 -6.21 -11.95
C LEU A 91 -8.07 -5.93 -12.93
N ASP A 92 -8.94 -4.97 -12.60
CA ASP A 92 -10.09 -4.60 -13.43
C ASP A 92 -9.74 -3.52 -14.46
N SER A 93 -8.50 -3.00 -14.46
CA SER A 93 -8.07 -1.99 -15.43
C SER A 93 -7.70 -2.63 -16.76
N ASP A 94 -8.40 -2.23 -17.82
CA ASP A 94 -8.11 -2.65 -19.20
C ASP A 94 -6.93 -1.90 -19.83
N SER A 95 -6.31 -0.96 -19.10
CA SER A 95 -5.19 -0.17 -19.61
C SER A 95 -3.92 -1.04 -19.74
N PRO A 96 -3.12 -0.87 -20.80
CA PRO A 96 -1.84 -1.57 -20.93
C PRO A 96 -0.94 -1.32 -19.72
N LEU A 97 -0.31 -2.36 -19.17
CA LEU A 97 0.59 -2.22 -18.01
C LEU A 97 1.81 -1.30 -18.26
N PRO A 98 2.49 -1.33 -19.43
CA PRO A 98 3.55 -0.38 -19.72
C PRO A 98 3.01 1.04 -19.68
N ILE A 99 3.79 1.99 -19.16
CA ILE A 99 3.44 3.40 -18.97
C ILE A 99 2.40 3.62 -17.85
N ASN A 100 1.33 2.82 -17.78
CA ASN A 100 0.20 3.10 -16.88
C ASN A 100 0.34 2.51 -15.48
N SER A 101 1.11 1.43 -15.29
CA SER A 101 1.22 0.76 -13.98
C SER A 101 2.63 0.27 -13.66
N ASN A 102 3.31 -0.37 -14.62
CA ASN A 102 4.64 -0.91 -14.36
C ASN A 102 5.67 0.22 -14.16
N VAL A 103 6.27 0.26 -12.97
CA VAL A 103 7.40 1.11 -12.65
C VAL A 103 8.72 0.36 -12.84
N PHE A 104 9.79 1.06 -13.18
CA PHE A 104 11.14 0.51 -13.19
C PHE A 104 12.10 1.45 -12.45
N SER A 105 13.20 0.89 -11.96
CA SER A 105 14.28 1.65 -11.34
C SER A 105 15.58 1.34 -12.08
N LEU A 106 16.42 2.37 -12.23
CA LEU A 106 17.79 2.19 -12.68
C LEU A 106 18.66 1.92 -11.47
N LEU A 107 19.40 0.81 -11.50
CA LEU A 107 20.34 0.46 -10.45
C LEU A 107 21.68 1.13 -10.74
N ASP A 108 22.15 1.95 -9.81
CA ASP A 108 23.53 2.44 -9.82
C ASP A 108 24.45 1.33 -9.32
N LEU A 109 25.19 0.73 -10.25
CA LEU A 109 25.97 -0.47 -10.01
C LEU A 109 27.40 -0.26 -10.52
N PRO A 110 28.42 -0.60 -9.72
CA PRO A 110 29.82 -0.35 -10.05
C PRO A 110 30.20 -1.02 -11.36
N PRO A 111 31.11 -0.45 -12.17
CA PRO A 111 31.48 -1.00 -13.47
C PRO A 111 32.02 -2.43 -13.34
N VAL A 112 31.66 -3.31 -14.28
CA VAL A 112 32.19 -4.68 -14.35
C VAL A 112 33.26 -4.72 -15.44
N THR A 113 34.48 -5.13 -15.07
CA THR A 113 35.62 -5.25 -15.97
C THR A 113 35.87 -6.71 -16.39
N GLY A 114 36.67 -6.91 -17.44
CA GLY A 114 37.06 -8.24 -17.95
C GLY A 114 36.19 -8.76 -19.09
N SER A 115 36.34 -10.05 -19.42
CA SER A 115 35.59 -10.71 -20.50
C SER A 115 34.09 -10.82 -20.18
N SER A 116 33.25 -10.56 -21.17
CA SER A 116 31.78 -10.72 -21.07
C SER A 116 31.13 -9.98 -19.89
N PRO A 117 31.36 -8.66 -19.73
CA PRO A 117 30.90 -7.90 -18.56
C PRO A 117 29.38 -7.93 -18.36
N ARG A 118 28.60 -8.02 -19.45
CA ARG A 118 27.13 -8.20 -19.41
C ARG A 118 26.72 -9.54 -18.79
N ALA A 119 27.34 -10.63 -19.21
CA ALA A 119 27.04 -11.97 -18.69
C ALA A 119 27.42 -12.07 -17.21
N ARG A 120 28.58 -11.52 -16.84
CA ARG A 120 29.01 -11.44 -15.44
C ARG A 120 28.04 -10.63 -14.58
N ARG A 121 27.56 -9.48 -15.08
CA ARG A 121 26.56 -8.68 -14.38
C ARG A 121 25.24 -9.43 -14.19
N ALA A 122 24.73 -10.07 -15.25
CA ALA A 122 23.52 -10.87 -15.17
C ALA A 122 23.66 -12.00 -14.14
N ALA A 123 24.77 -12.73 -14.14
CA ALA A 123 25.03 -13.81 -13.18
C ALA A 123 25.02 -13.30 -11.73
N VAL A 124 25.65 -12.15 -11.45
CA VAL A 124 25.66 -11.55 -10.10
C VAL A 124 24.26 -11.13 -9.66
N LEU A 125 23.48 -10.47 -10.53
CA LEU A 125 22.12 -10.05 -10.21
C LEU A 125 21.19 -11.24 -9.96
N ILE A 126 21.29 -12.29 -10.78
CA ILE A 126 20.51 -13.52 -10.60
C ILE A 126 20.89 -14.19 -9.28
N ALA A 127 22.20 -14.33 -8.99
CA ALA A 127 22.66 -14.93 -7.73
C ALA A 127 22.18 -14.15 -6.51
N ALA A 128 22.23 -12.81 -6.56
CA ALA A 128 21.72 -11.95 -5.50
C ALA A 128 20.21 -12.10 -5.30
N ALA A 129 19.43 -12.11 -6.40
CA ALA A 129 17.99 -12.32 -6.35
C ALA A 129 17.61 -13.70 -5.77
N LEU A 130 18.35 -14.75 -6.15
CA LEU A 130 18.16 -16.09 -5.60
C LEU A 130 18.54 -16.17 -4.11
N SER A 131 19.58 -15.46 -3.69
CA SER A 131 19.95 -15.36 -2.27
C SER A 131 18.86 -14.67 -1.46
N LEU A 132 18.28 -13.58 -1.97
CA LEU A 132 17.15 -12.89 -1.34
C LEU A 132 15.92 -13.81 -1.28
N LYS A 133 15.57 -14.46 -2.40
CA LYS A 133 14.47 -15.42 -2.44
C LYS A 133 14.66 -16.52 -1.40
N LYS A 134 15.85 -17.11 -1.31
CA LYS A 134 16.17 -18.12 -0.31
C LYS A 134 15.97 -17.59 1.11
N SER A 135 16.38 -16.36 1.40
CA SER A 135 16.18 -15.78 2.74
C SER A 135 14.70 -15.59 3.10
N ILE A 136 13.85 -15.29 2.12
CA ILE A 136 12.40 -15.20 2.29
C ILE A 136 11.81 -16.60 2.50
N ASP A 137 12.16 -17.56 1.63
CA ASP A 137 11.66 -18.94 1.71
C ASP A 137 12.06 -19.63 3.02
N ASP A 138 13.26 -19.35 3.53
CA ASP A 138 13.76 -19.86 4.82
C ASP A 138 13.26 -19.04 6.04
N GLU A 139 12.49 -17.96 5.81
CA GLU A 139 12.03 -17.02 6.85
C GLU A 139 13.15 -16.41 7.71
N THR A 140 14.31 -16.18 7.08
CA THR A 140 15.52 -15.61 7.71
C THR A 140 15.76 -14.14 7.36
N LEU A 141 14.97 -13.58 6.43
CA LEU A 141 15.00 -12.15 6.14
C LEU A 141 14.52 -11.39 7.40
N PRO A 142 15.29 -10.45 7.95
CA PRO A 142 14.86 -9.68 9.12
C PRO A 142 13.54 -8.94 8.84
N PRO A 143 12.64 -8.81 9.84
CA PRO A 143 11.44 -8.00 9.69
C PRO A 143 11.77 -6.54 9.39
N ASP A 144 10.92 -5.90 8.57
CA ASP A 144 10.89 -4.45 8.45
C ASP A 144 10.41 -3.84 9.77
N THR A 145 11.09 -2.78 10.23
CA THR A 145 10.82 -2.09 11.50
C THR A 145 10.28 -0.69 11.30
#